data_AF-A0A0V8HV69-F1
#
_entry.id   AF-A0A0V8HV69-F1
#
_cell.length_a   1.000
_cell.length_b   1.000
_cell.length_c   1.000
_cell.angle_alpha   90.00
_cell.angle_beta   90.00
_cell.angle_gamma   90.00
#
_symmetry.space_group_name_H-M   'P 1'
#
loop_
_entity.id
_entity.type
_entity.pdbx_description
1 polymer ?
#
loop_
_entity_poly.entity_id
_entity_poly.type
_entity_poly.pdbx_seq_one_letter_code
_entity_poly.pdbx_strand_id
1 'polypeptide(L)'
;MKALFDFDFRKFVTPSIIKIVYILIMVMLVVCYIGMVVSAFAADTMLGFLVLIIIGPLFVLVYLVLVRAGLESLIASIRTAENTAELVRLAGGTPPFEAGNGPFPSNPSAPQGYTSPTTQYPSQRGPQTGPADGGNTPPTNPYQK
;
A
#
# COMPACT_ATOMS: atom_id res chain seq x y z
N MET A 1 22.21 -2.91 -11.35
CA MET A 1 22.93 -3.35 -10.12
C MET A 1 23.07 -2.24 -9.06
N LYS A 2 22.98 -0.93 -9.40
CA LYS A 2 23.03 0.18 -8.42
C LYS A 2 21.73 0.42 -7.62
N ALA A 3 20.57 0.08 -8.17
CA ALA A 3 19.27 0.34 -7.55
C ALA A 3 18.89 -0.59 -6.38
N LEU A 4 19.66 -1.65 -6.13
CA LEU A 4 19.43 -2.57 -5.00
C LEU A 4 20.01 -2.05 -3.67
N PHE A 5 20.89 -1.04 -3.72
CA PHE A 5 21.49 -0.38 -2.56
C PHE A 5 21.15 1.11 -2.50
N ASP A 6 20.06 1.51 -3.17
CA ASP A 6 19.57 2.88 -3.11
C ASP A 6 18.58 2.99 -1.94
N PHE A 7 19.07 3.49 -0.80
CA PHE A 7 18.27 3.76 0.40
C PHE A 7 17.39 5.01 0.28
N ASP A 8 17.42 5.67 -0.88
CA ASP A 8 16.58 6.82 -1.20
C ASP A 8 15.23 6.29 -1.73
N PHE A 9 14.27 6.06 -0.83
CA PHE A 9 12.92 5.51 -1.09
C PHE A 9 12.01 6.46 -1.92
N ARG A 10 12.57 7.25 -2.83
CA ARG A 10 11.85 8.26 -3.63
C ARG A 10 11.03 7.66 -4.79
N LYS A 11 11.27 6.41 -5.15
CA LYS A 11 10.49 5.68 -6.18
C LYS A 11 10.16 4.29 -5.67
N PHE A 12 8.92 3.84 -5.85
CA PHE A 12 8.46 2.49 -5.51
C PHE A 12 9.14 1.46 -6.45
N VAL A 13 10.43 1.18 -6.26
CA VAL A 13 11.17 0.08 -6.93
C VAL A 13 10.78 -1.29 -6.32
N THR A 14 10.06 -1.25 -5.19
CA THR A 14 9.60 -2.39 -4.39
C THR A 14 8.89 -3.49 -5.21
N PRO A 15 7.97 -3.22 -6.16
CA PRO A 15 7.31 -4.28 -6.93
C PRO A 15 8.27 -5.12 -7.79
N SER A 16 9.32 -4.50 -8.33
CA SER A 16 10.29 -5.19 -9.19
C SER A 16 11.29 -6.02 -8.37
N ILE A 17 11.65 -5.56 -7.18
CA ILE A 17 12.63 -6.23 -6.30
C ILE A 17 12.03 -7.43 -5.57
N ILE A 18 10.71 -7.42 -5.30
CA ILE A 18 10.03 -8.50 -4.57
C ILE A 18 10.27 -9.89 -5.18
N LYS A 19 10.32 -10.01 -6.52
CA LYS A 19 10.64 -11.29 -7.18
C LYS A 19 12.02 -11.81 -6.81
N ILE A 20 13.01 -10.92 -6.77
CA ILE A 20 14.41 -11.27 -6.42
C ILE A 20 14.48 -11.65 -4.94
N VAL A 21 13.78 -10.91 -4.07
CA VAL A 21 13.69 -11.19 -2.63
C VAL A 21 13.07 -12.56 -2.38
N TYR A 22 12.00 -12.91 -3.10
CA TYR A 22 11.38 -14.23 -2.99
C TYR A 22 12.36 -15.36 -3.33
N ILE A 23 13.08 -15.23 -4.45
CA ILE A 23 14.08 -16.21 -4.87
C ILE A 23 15.19 -16.33 -3.82
N LEU A 24 15.68 -15.21 -3.29
CA LEU A 24 16.73 -15.20 -2.27
C LEU A 24 16.28 -15.87 -0.97
N ILE A 25 15.06 -15.58 -0.51
CA ILE A 25 14.47 -16.23 0.68
C ILE A 25 14.30 -17.74 0.44
N MET A 26 13.84 -18.14 -0.75
CA MET A 26 13.69 -19.55 -1.10
C MET A 26 15.05 -20.28 -1.04
N VAL A 27 16.10 -19.69 -1.63
CA VAL A 27 17.45 -20.27 -1.60
C VAL A 27 17.97 -20.35 -0.16
N MET A 28 17.78 -19.30 0.64
CA MET A 28 18.13 -19.31 2.07
C MET A 28 17.38 -20.40 2.85
N LEU A 29 16.09 -20.60 2.59
CA LEU A 29 15.31 -21.67 3.23
C LEU A 29 15.86 -23.05 2.90
N VAL A 30 16.27 -23.30 1.64
CA VAL A 30 16.90 -24.57 1.25
C VAL A 30 18.22 -24.77 1.98
N VAL A 31 19.07 -23.74 2.05
CA VAL A 31 20.35 -23.81 2.77
C VAL A 31 20.13 -24.05 4.26
N CYS A 32 19.20 -23.33 4.89
CA CYS A 32 18.81 -23.54 6.28
C CYS A 32 18.27 -24.94 6.53
N TYR A 33 17.44 -25.47 5.63
CA TYR A 33 16.91 -26.83 5.73
C TYR A 33 18.02 -27.88 5.70
N ILE A 34 18.96 -27.77 4.76
CA ILE A 34 20.11 -28.67 4.69
C ILE A 34 20.95 -28.57 5.97
N GLY A 35 21.23 -27.36 6.44
CA GLY A 35 21.97 -27.14 7.69
C GLY A 35 21.28 -27.76 8.91
N MET A 36 19.96 -27.60 9.02
CA MET A 36 19.17 -28.22 10.09
C MET A 36 19.26 -29.75 10.03
N VAL A 37 19.09 -30.34 8.84
CA VAL A 37 19.19 -31.80 8.65
C VAL A 37 20.57 -32.31 9.04
N VAL A 38 21.66 -31.68 8.57
CA VAL A 38 23.03 -32.09 8.90
C VAL A 38 23.27 -31.99 10.42
N SER A 39 22.84 -30.89 11.04
CA SER A 39 22.99 -30.70 12.49
C SER A 39 22.18 -31.72 13.30
N ALA A 40 20.99 -32.10 12.81
CA ALA A 40 20.14 -33.10 13.44
C ALA A 40 20.78 -34.49 13.41
N PHE A 41 21.32 -34.91 12.25
CA PHE A 41 22.03 -36.19 12.13
C PHE A 41 23.35 -36.23 12.91
N ALA A 42 24.02 -35.08 13.08
CA ALA A 42 25.22 -34.99 13.91
C ALA A 42 24.92 -35.18 15.41
N ALA A 43 23.70 -34.84 15.85
CA ALA A 43 23.27 -35.00 17.23
C ALA A 43 22.74 -36.41 17.52
N ASP A 44 21.81 -36.91 16.69
CA ASP A 44 21.22 -38.25 16.85
C ASP A 44 20.57 -38.73 15.53
N THR A 45 20.69 -40.03 15.24
CA THR A 45 20.17 -40.60 14.00
C THR A 45 18.64 -40.56 13.93
N MET A 46 17.94 -40.83 15.04
CA MET A 46 16.47 -40.80 15.08
C MET A 46 15.94 -39.37 14.95
N LEU A 47 16.60 -38.41 15.60
CA LEU A 47 16.34 -36.97 15.44
C LEU A 47 16.56 -36.53 13.98
N GLY A 48 17.65 -36.98 13.34
CA GLY A 48 17.94 -36.72 11.93
C GLY A 48 16.79 -37.13 11.01
N PHE A 49 16.26 -38.35 11.15
CA PHE A 49 15.11 -38.81 10.37
C PHE A 49 13.83 -38.01 10.66
N LEU A 50 13.58 -37.68 11.92
CA LEU A 50 12.42 -36.86 12.31
C LEU A 50 12.48 -35.47 11.64
N VAL A 51 13.65 -34.85 11.61
CA VAL A 51 13.85 -33.54 10.98
C VAL A 51 13.78 -33.60 9.47
N LEU A 52 14.35 -34.64 8.85
CA LEU A 52 14.34 -34.81 7.41
C LEU A 52 12.93 -35.11 6.85
N ILE A 53 12.13 -35.92 7.55
CA ILE A 53 10.84 -36.39 7.03
C ILE A 53 9.68 -35.47 7.46
N ILE A 54 9.69 -34.99 8.70
CA ILE A 54 8.52 -34.29 9.27
C ILE A 54 8.83 -32.82 9.50
N ILE A 55 9.76 -32.51 10.42
CA ILE A 55 9.92 -31.12 10.90
C ILE A 55 10.41 -30.20 9.78
N GLY A 56 11.38 -30.63 8.99
CA GLY A 56 12.00 -29.77 7.99
C GLY A 56 11.10 -29.49 6.78
N PRO A 57 10.42 -30.49 6.17
CA PRO A 57 9.40 -30.22 5.16
C PRO A 57 8.26 -29.33 5.69
N LEU A 58 7.80 -29.57 6.92
CA LEU A 58 6.78 -28.74 7.56
C LEU A 58 7.27 -27.30 7.76
N PHE A 59 8.50 -27.13 8.25
CA PHE A 59 9.14 -25.82 8.44
C PHE A 59 9.24 -25.05 7.13
N VAL A 60 9.76 -25.67 6.07
CA VAL A 60 9.92 -25.04 4.76
C VAL A 60 8.55 -24.66 4.18
N LEU A 61 7.56 -25.56 4.27
CA LEU A 61 6.22 -25.31 3.76
C LEU A 61 5.55 -24.14 4.47
N VAL A 62 5.56 -24.11 5.81
CA VAL A 62 4.98 -23.01 6.59
C VAL A 62 5.66 -21.69 6.25
N TYR A 63 7.00 -21.65 6.22
CA TYR A 63 7.72 -20.43 5.88
C TYR A 63 7.46 -19.97 4.44
N LEU A 64 7.39 -20.87 3.46
CA LEU A 64 7.08 -20.50 2.08
C LEU A 64 5.67 -19.90 1.95
N VAL A 65 4.69 -20.46 2.66
CA VAL A 65 3.32 -19.91 2.68
C VAL A 65 3.31 -18.52 3.30
N LEU A 66 3.98 -18.33 4.43
CA LEU A 66 4.07 -17.02 5.10
C LEU A 66 4.76 -15.98 4.23
N VAL A 67 5.88 -16.34 3.61
CA VAL A 67 6.62 -15.47 2.69
C VAL A 67 5.74 -15.11 1.50
N ARG A 68 5.03 -16.08 0.92
CA ARG A 68 4.12 -15.81 -0.20
C ARG A 68 3.00 -14.84 0.20
N ALA A 69 2.31 -15.10 1.31
CA ALA A 69 1.26 -14.22 1.81
C ALA A 69 1.78 -12.81 2.12
N GLY A 70 2.97 -12.70 2.72
CA GLY A 70 3.60 -11.41 3.03
C GLY A 70 4.01 -10.63 1.79
N LEU A 71 4.53 -11.29 0.76
CA LEU A 71 4.86 -10.64 -0.51
C LEU A 71 3.61 -10.25 -1.30
N GLU A 72 2.58 -11.10 -1.29
CA GLU A 72 1.28 -10.81 -1.90
C GLU A 72 0.62 -9.59 -1.25
N SER A 73 0.65 -9.48 0.09
CA SER A 73 0.11 -8.30 0.78
C SER A 73 0.89 -7.03 0.47
N LEU A 74 2.23 -7.10 0.43
CA LEU A 74 3.08 -5.96 0.10
C LEU A 74 2.82 -5.45 -1.33
N ILE A 75 2.72 -6.36 -2.31
CA ILE A 75 2.38 -5.99 -3.70
C ILE A 75 0.98 -5.38 -3.76
N ALA A 76 0.01 -5.96 -3.05
CA ALA A 76 -1.37 -5.45 -3.04
C ALA A 76 -1.44 -4.01 -2.50
N SER A 77 -0.70 -3.71 -1.43
CA SER A 77 -0.64 -2.34 -0.87
C SER A 77 -0.06 -1.34 -1.87
N ILE A 78 1.02 -1.70 -2.58
CA ILE A 78 1.65 -0.80 -3.57
C ILE A 78 0.72 -0.57 -4.75
N ARG A 79 0.15 -1.64 -5.31
CA ARG A 79 -0.81 -1.53 -6.42
C ARG A 79 -2.03 -0.69 -6.05
N THR A 80 -2.49 -0.78 -4.80
CA THR A 80 -3.58 0.06 -4.32
C THR A 80 -3.17 1.54 -4.33
N ALA A 81 -1.98 1.88 -3.84
CA ALA A 81 -1.48 3.26 -3.86
C ALA A 81 -1.30 3.80 -5.28
N GLU A 82 -0.76 2.99 -6.21
CA GLU A 82 -0.61 3.35 -7.62
C GLU A 82 -1.97 3.59 -8.28
N ASN A 83 -2.94 2.71 -8.06
CA ASN A 83 -4.30 2.86 -8.59
C ASN A 83 -4.99 4.12 -8.06
N THR A 84 -4.86 4.42 -6.76
CA THR A 84 -5.42 5.66 -6.19
C THR A 84 -4.75 6.90 -6.78
N ALA A 85 -3.44 6.88 -6.99
CA ALA A 85 -2.74 7.99 -7.63
C ALA A 85 -3.16 8.19 -9.09
N GLU A 86 -3.39 7.10 -9.83
CA GLU A 86 -3.89 7.15 -11.19
C GLU A 86 -5.30 7.75 -11.26
N LEU A 87 -6.19 7.39 -10.33
CA LEU A 87 -7.52 8.00 -10.21
C LEU A 87 -7.44 9.52 -9.98
N VAL A 88 -6.50 10.00 -9.16
CA VAL A 88 -6.28 11.44 -8.93
C VAL A 88 -5.79 12.14 -10.20
N ARG A 89 -4.85 11.52 -10.93
CA ARG A 89 -4.37 12.05 -12.22
C ARG A 89 -5.49 12.14 -13.24
N LEU A 90 -6.36 11.12 -13.32
CA LEU A 90 -7.54 11.13 -14.19
C LEU A 90 -8.56 12.21 -13.79
N ALA A 91 -8.68 12.52 -12.50
CA ALA A 91 -9.50 13.62 -11.99
C ALA A 91 -8.86 15.02 -12.21
N GLY A 92 -7.70 15.10 -12.88
CA GLY A 92 -7.00 16.36 -13.15
C GLY A 92 -6.19 16.89 -11.96
N GLY A 93 -5.99 16.08 -10.92
CA GLY A 93 -5.14 16.41 -9.77
C GLY A 93 -3.73 15.84 -9.89
N THR A 94 -2.82 16.29 -9.02
CA THR A 94 -1.48 15.70 -8.86
C THR A 94 -1.40 14.89 -7.57
N PRO A 95 -1.00 13.61 -7.59
CA PRO A 95 -0.96 12.78 -6.39
C PRO A 95 0.12 13.25 -5.40
N PRO A 96 -0.07 13.05 -4.08
CA PRO A 96 0.81 13.62 -3.05
C PRO A 96 2.28 13.23 -3.16
N PHE A 97 2.57 12.00 -3.60
CA PHE A 97 3.96 11.54 -3.74
C PHE A 97 4.70 12.23 -4.91
N GLU A 98 3.96 12.78 -5.88
CA GLU A 98 4.51 13.51 -7.04
C GLU A 98 4.62 15.02 -6.75
N ALA A 99 3.85 15.54 -5.79
CA ALA A 99 3.86 16.95 -5.40
C ALA A 99 5.15 17.41 -4.69
N GLY A 100 6.00 16.49 -4.22
CA GLY A 100 7.28 16.81 -3.57
C GLY A 100 7.12 17.69 -2.32
N ASN A 101 7.99 18.69 -2.16
CA ASN A 101 7.89 19.73 -1.12
C ASN A 101 6.98 20.91 -1.52
N GLY A 102 6.19 20.78 -2.59
CA GLY A 102 5.28 21.81 -3.05
C GLY A 102 4.07 21.98 -2.11
N PRO A 103 3.36 23.13 -2.18
CA PRO A 103 2.07 23.28 -1.52
C PRO A 103 1.17 22.12 -1.91
N PHE A 104 0.46 21.53 -0.94
CA PHE A 104 -0.51 20.46 -1.25
C PHE A 104 -1.44 20.93 -2.38
N PRO A 105 -1.59 20.15 -3.45
CA PRO A 105 -2.38 20.57 -4.59
C PRO A 105 -3.81 20.86 -4.15
N SER A 106 -4.36 21.96 -4.65
CA SER A 106 -5.78 22.29 -4.48
C SER A 106 -6.64 21.12 -4.92
N ASN A 107 -7.74 20.88 -4.20
CA ASN A 107 -8.67 19.79 -4.50
C ASN A 107 -8.95 19.72 -6.02
N PRO A 108 -8.78 18.56 -6.67
CA PRO A 108 -9.03 18.43 -8.10
C PRO A 108 -10.43 18.93 -8.46
N SER A 109 -10.56 19.52 -9.66
CA SER A 109 -11.85 19.97 -10.17
C SER A 109 -12.81 18.79 -10.14
N ALA A 110 -13.99 18.96 -9.52
CA ALA A 110 -14.99 17.90 -9.45
C ALA A 110 -15.23 17.35 -10.86
N PRO A 111 -15.33 16.01 -11.05
CA PRO A 111 -15.45 15.46 -12.39
C PRO A 111 -16.69 16.04 -13.08
N GLN A 112 -16.53 16.43 -14.34
CA GLN A 112 -17.60 17.04 -15.14
C GLN A 112 -18.74 16.02 -15.28
N GLY A 113 -19.83 16.21 -14.54
CA GLY A 113 -20.96 15.28 -14.45
C GLY A 113 -21.47 15.02 -13.03
N TYR A 114 -20.70 15.38 -12.00
CA TYR A 114 -21.24 15.42 -10.63
C TYR A 114 -22.10 16.68 -10.47
N THR A 115 -23.39 16.59 -10.74
CA THR A 115 -24.34 17.56 -10.20
C THR A 115 -24.41 17.34 -8.69
N SER A 116 -23.91 18.29 -7.90
CA SER A 116 -24.12 18.31 -6.46
C SER A 116 -25.62 18.12 -6.16
N PRO A 117 -26.04 17.19 -5.29
CA PRO A 117 -27.45 17.05 -4.91
C PRO A 117 -28.01 18.27 -4.14
N THR A 118 -27.20 19.29 -3.89
CA THR A 118 -27.56 20.45 -3.05
C THR A 118 -28.42 21.50 -3.74
N THR A 119 -29.01 21.22 -4.91
CA THR A 119 -29.93 22.18 -5.58
C THR A 119 -31.38 21.70 -5.71
N GLN A 120 -31.80 20.63 -5.03
CA GLN A 120 -33.20 20.20 -5.00
C GLN A 120 -33.82 20.23 -3.60
N TYR A 121 -33.80 21.40 -2.95
CA TYR A 121 -34.86 21.73 -1.98
C TYR A 121 -35.82 22.71 -2.66
N PRO A 122 -37.12 22.40 -2.79
CA PRO A 122 -38.07 23.35 -3.32
C PRO A 122 -38.12 24.57 -2.39
N SER A 123 -37.81 25.73 -2.94
CA SER A 123 -37.91 27.03 -2.29
C SER A 123 -39.36 27.29 -1.86
N GLN A 124 -39.71 26.96 -0.61
CA GLN A 124 -40.95 27.42 0.00
C GLN A 124 -40.82 28.91 0.35
N ARG A 125 -41.65 29.67 -0.36
CA ARG A 125 -41.88 31.11 -0.29
C ARG A 125 -42.19 31.58 1.14
N GLY A 126 -41.29 32.36 1.73
CA GLY A 126 -41.53 33.18 2.92
C GLY A 126 -40.91 34.57 2.72
N PRO A 127 -41.41 35.65 3.35
CA PRO A 127 -41.06 37.02 2.97
C PRO A 127 -39.60 37.36 3.31
N GLN A 128 -38.79 37.61 2.29
CA GLN A 128 -37.43 38.15 2.43
C GLN A 128 -37.47 39.55 3.02
N THR A 129 -36.95 39.71 4.25
CA THR A 129 -36.53 41.02 4.77
C THR A 129 -35.16 40.85 5.43
N GLY A 130 -34.11 41.24 4.70
CA GLY A 130 -32.73 41.24 5.17
C GLY A 130 -31.85 41.91 4.12
N PRO A 131 -31.05 42.95 4.45
CA PRO A 131 -30.35 43.75 3.45
C PRO A 131 -29.33 42.92 2.67
N ALA A 132 -29.25 43.21 1.37
CA ALA A 132 -28.27 42.68 0.47
C ALA A 132 -26.85 43.02 0.96
N ASP A 133 -26.08 42.00 1.32
CA ASP A 133 -24.62 42.12 1.33
C ASP A 133 -23.99 40.85 0.77
N GLY A 134 -23.34 41.02 -0.39
CA GLY A 134 -22.76 39.96 -1.20
C GLY A 134 -21.40 39.52 -0.67
N GLY A 135 -21.39 38.63 0.33
CA GLY A 135 -20.17 38.08 0.91
C GLY A 135 -19.98 36.59 0.62
N ASN A 136 -18.97 36.24 -0.18
CA ASN A 136 -18.42 34.88 -0.33
C ASN A 136 -17.69 34.43 0.95
N THR A 137 -18.37 34.22 2.06
CA THR A 137 -17.76 33.53 3.20
C THR A 137 -17.96 32.02 3.03
N PRO A 138 -16.89 31.22 2.90
CA PRO A 138 -17.00 29.77 2.96
C PRO A 138 -17.67 29.36 4.27
N PRO A 139 -18.50 28.30 4.28
CA PRO A 139 -19.10 27.81 5.51
C PRO A 139 -18.02 27.48 6.55
N THR A 140 -18.18 28.00 7.76
CA THR A 140 -17.26 27.79 8.89
C THR A 140 -17.08 26.31 9.18
N ASN A 141 -15.82 25.84 9.25
CA ASN A 141 -15.47 24.45 9.53
C ASN A 141 -15.73 24.14 11.03
N PRO A 142 -16.64 23.21 11.37
CA PRO A 142 -17.05 22.93 12.75
C PRO A 142 -15.96 22.24 13.61
N TYR A 143 -14.78 21.96 13.07
CA TYR A 143 -13.68 21.30 13.80
C TYR A 143 -12.53 22.24 14.21
N GLN A 144 -12.65 23.55 13.95
CA GLN A 144 -11.68 24.52 14.46
C GLN A 144 -12.18 25.07 15.80
N LYS A 145 -11.52 24.68 16.90
CA LYS A 145 -11.61 25.35 18.19
C LYS A 145 -10.40 26.25 18.39
#